data_AF-A0A7U9S326-F1
#
_entry.id   AF-A0A7U9S326-F1
#
_cell.length_a   1.000
_cell.length_b   1.000
_cell.length_c   1.000
_cell.angle_alpha   90.00
_cell.angle_beta   90.00
_cell.angle_gamma   90.00
#
_symmetry.space_group_name_H-M   'P 1'
#
loop_
_entity.id
_entity.type
_entity.pdbx_description
1 polymer ?
#
loop_
_entity_poly.entity_id
_entity_poly.type
_entity_poly.pdbx_seq_one_letter_code
_entity_poly.pdbx_strand_id
1 'polypeptide(L)'
;MAAELENEEKKHILGVQANVWTEYIATPEHVEYMMVPRIAALAEVQWMMPEEKDYQEFLKRLNSLVGFYKRESVNYAKHVF
;
A
#
# COMPACT_ATOMS: atom_id res chain seq x y z
N MET A 1 23.57 1.97 -12.37
CA MET A 1 22.88 1.96 -11.07
C MET A 1 22.83 3.41 -10.62
N ALA A 2 21.67 3.93 -10.23
CA ALA A 2 21.58 5.32 -9.76
C ALA A 2 22.45 5.48 -8.50
N ALA A 3 23.11 6.64 -8.36
CA ALA A 3 23.85 6.96 -7.14
C ALA A 3 22.87 7.01 -5.96
N GLU A 4 23.24 6.42 -4.83
CA GLU A 4 22.46 6.59 -3.60
C GLU A 4 22.52 8.05 -3.14
N LEU A 5 21.41 8.55 -2.61
CA LEU A 5 21.36 9.89 -2.02
C LEU A 5 22.24 9.95 -0.77
N GLU A 6 22.95 11.05 -0.60
CA GLU A 6 23.66 11.36 0.64
C GLU A 6 22.65 11.60 1.78
N ASN A 7 23.07 11.42 3.03
CA ASN A 7 22.18 11.53 4.18
C ASN A 7 21.53 12.91 4.34
N GLU A 8 22.21 13.97 3.92
CA GLU A 8 21.64 15.33 3.92
C GLU A 8 20.52 15.47 2.87
N GLU A 9 20.67 14.84 1.70
CA GLU A 9 19.69 14.92 0.61
C GLU A 9 18.42 14.15 0.94
N LYS A 10 18.53 13.01 1.65
CA LYS A 10 17.39 12.19 2.09
C LYS A 10 16.38 12.98 2.93
N LYS A 11 16.82 14.02 3.65
CA LYS A 11 15.95 14.88 4.48
C LYS A 11 14.92 15.67 3.66
N HIS A 12 15.14 15.84 2.36
CA HIS A 12 14.20 16.53 1.47
C HIS A 12 13.04 15.63 1.02
N ILE A 13 13.06 14.33 1.34
CA ILE A 13 11.95 13.42 1.05
C ILE A 13 10.86 13.66 2.10
N LEU A 14 9.77 14.30 1.69
CA LEU A 14 8.66 14.63 2.59
C LEU A 14 7.69 13.48 2.85
N GLY A 15 7.70 12.47 1.97
CA GLY A 15 6.83 11.32 2.07
C GLY A 15 6.66 10.59 0.75
N VAL A 16 5.70 9.69 0.72
CA VAL A 16 5.35 8.90 -0.47
C VAL A 16 3.85 8.97 -0.72
N GLN A 17 3.43 8.74 -1.97
CA GLN A 17 2.03 8.75 -2.39
C GLN A 17 1.80 7.65 -3.42
N ALA A 18 0.59 7.09 -3.47
CA ALA A 18 0.13 6.28 -4.58
C ALA A 18 -0.98 7.02 -5.33
N ASN A 19 -0.85 7.09 -6.65
CA ASN A 19 -1.84 7.72 -7.52
C ASN A 19 -2.73 6.64 -8.13
N VAL A 20 -4.03 6.93 -8.25
CA VAL A 20 -4.97 6.09 -8.98
C VAL A 20 -5.43 6.86 -10.21
N TRP A 21 -4.95 6.44 -11.37
CA TRP A 21 -5.36 6.98 -12.66
C TRP A 21 -6.56 6.17 -13.18
N THR A 22 -7.58 6.86 -13.68
CA THR A 22 -8.92 6.27 -13.90
C THR A 22 -9.29 6.13 -15.37
N GLU A 23 -8.33 6.22 -16.30
CA GLU A 23 -8.58 6.10 -17.75
C GLU A 23 -9.33 4.81 -18.11
N TYR A 24 -9.09 3.72 -17.35
CA TYR A 24 -9.72 2.41 -17.54
C TYR A 24 -10.51 1.93 -16.31
N ILE A 25 -10.82 2.83 -15.38
CA ILE A 25 -11.49 2.51 -14.12
C ILE A 25 -12.80 3.29 -14.04
N ALA A 26 -13.86 2.72 -14.62
CA ALA A 26 -15.13 3.43 -14.82
C ALA A 26 -16.05 3.48 -13.58
N THR A 27 -15.83 2.63 -12.57
CA THR A 27 -16.72 2.55 -11.39
C THR A 27 -15.94 2.67 -10.07
N PRO A 28 -16.57 3.19 -9.00
CA PRO A 28 -15.96 3.24 -7.67
C PRO A 28 -15.51 1.86 -7.17
N GLU A 29 -16.28 0.80 -7.42
CA GLU A 29 -15.95 -0.55 -7.00
C GLU A 29 -14.69 -1.06 -7.71
N HIS A 30 -14.46 -0.64 -8.95
CA HIS A 30 -13.22 -0.94 -9.68
C HIS A 30 -12.05 -0.13 -9.11
N VAL A 31 -12.25 1.12 -8.68
CA VAL A 31 -11.23 1.89 -7.93
C VAL A 31 -10.84 1.14 -6.65
N GLU A 32 -11.82 0.68 -5.86
CA GLU A 32 -11.57 -0.10 -4.65
C GLU A 32 -10.77 -1.37 -4.94
N TYR A 33 -11.18 -2.14 -5.96
CA TYR A 33 -10.45 -3.35 -6.38
C TYR A 33 -8.99 -3.06 -6.77
N MET A 34 -8.77 -1.95 -7.46
CA MET A 34 -7.42 -1.54 -7.86
C MET A 34 -6.61 -1.04 -6.68
N MET A 35 -7.23 -0.38 -5.70
CA MET A 35 -6.51 0.24 -4.58
C MET A 35 -6.27 -0.73 -3.42
N VAL A 36 -7.22 -1.60 -3.12
CA VAL A 36 -7.20 -2.54 -1.99
C VAL A 36 -6.81 -3.95 -2.48
N PRO A 37 -5.83 -4.63 -1.85
CA PRO A 37 -5.17 -4.32 -0.58
C PRO A 37 -3.90 -3.47 -0.67
N ARG A 38 -3.46 -3.04 -1.86
CA ARG A 38 -2.17 -2.35 -2.06
C ARG A 38 -2.00 -1.09 -1.21
N ILE A 39 -3.08 -0.37 -0.92
CA ILE A 39 -3.06 0.81 -0.05
C ILE A 39 -2.56 0.50 1.37
N ALA A 40 -2.78 -0.72 1.88
CA ALA A 40 -2.23 -1.13 3.17
C ALA A 40 -0.69 -1.21 3.15
N ALA A 41 -0.11 -1.68 2.04
CA ALA A 41 1.33 -1.69 1.86
C ALA A 41 1.91 -0.28 1.77
N LEU A 42 1.23 0.64 1.06
CA LEU A 42 1.62 2.06 1.04
C LEU A 42 1.62 2.66 2.45
N ALA A 43 0.54 2.43 3.22
CA ALA A 43 0.42 2.94 4.57
C ALA A 43 1.56 2.42 5.48
N GLU A 44 1.95 1.15 5.33
CA GLU A 44 3.10 0.60 6.06
C GLU A 44 4.42 1.24 5.61
N VAL A 45 4.61 1.49 4.31
CA VAL A 45 5.79 2.21 3.82
C VAL A 45 5.86 3.63 4.39
N GLN A 46 4.72 4.32 4.44
CA GLN A 46 4.59 5.69 4.94
C GLN A 46 4.85 5.81 6.44
N TRP A 47 4.43 4.82 7.23
CA TRP A 47 4.34 4.96 8.69
C TRP A 47 5.36 4.12 9.47
N MET A 48 5.71 2.93 8.97
CA MET A 48 6.61 2.01 9.69
C MET A 48 8.08 2.33 9.42
N MET A 49 8.91 2.21 10.45
CA MET A 49 10.35 2.38 10.32
C MET A 49 10.94 1.29 9.40
N PRO A 50 11.91 1.61 8.52
CA PRO A 50 12.46 0.66 7.56
C PRO A 50 12.95 -0.67 8.16
N GLU A 51 13.56 -0.61 9.34
CA GLU A 51 14.11 -1.76 10.08
C GLU A 51 13.03 -2.71 10.64
N GLU A 52 11.78 -2.25 10.77
CA GLU A 52 10.66 -3.07 11.24
C GLU A 52 9.88 -3.73 10.10
N LYS A 53 10.20 -3.40 8.84
CA LYS A 53 9.48 -3.89 7.67
C LYS A 53 9.91 -5.32 7.35
N ASP A 54 8.97 -6.25 7.51
CA ASP A 54 9.09 -7.63 7.06
C ASP A 54 7.87 -8.02 6.23
N TYR A 55 8.11 -8.54 5.02
CA TYR A 55 7.03 -8.86 4.09
C TYR A 55 6.13 -10.01 4.58
N GLN A 56 6.70 -11.01 5.26
CA GLN A 56 5.92 -12.14 5.76
C GLN A 56 5.04 -11.71 6.95
N GLU A 57 5.57 -10.87 7.84
CA GLU A 57 4.79 -10.28 8.92
C GLU A 57 3.70 -9.32 8.40
N PHE A 58 4.00 -8.55 7.33
CA PHE A 58 3.00 -7.75 6.62
C PHE A 58 1.86 -8.62 6.11
N LEU A 59 2.15 -9.75 5.45
CA LEU A 59 1.11 -10.66 4.94
C LEU A 59 0.22 -11.23 6.06
N LYS A 60 0.78 -11.48 7.25
CA LYS A 60 -0.01 -11.89 8.43
C LYS A 60 -0.96 -10.77 8.87
N ARG A 61 -0.46 -9.54 9.03
CA ARG A 61 -1.30 -8.37 9.38
C ARG A 61 -2.35 -8.06 8.32
N LEU A 62 -1.99 -8.20 7.04
CA LEU A 62 -2.89 -7.99 5.93
C LEU A 62 -4.05 -9.00 5.94
N ASN A 63 -3.76 -10.28 6.22
CA ASN A 63 -4.80 -11.29 6.40
C ASN A 63 -5.80 -10.93 7.51
N SER A 64 -5.32 -10.35 8.63
CA SER A 64 -6.22 -9.83 9.66
C SER A 64 -7.04 -8.64 9.17
N LEU A 65 -6.43 -7.73 8.39
CA LEU A 65 -7.10 -6.54 7.85
C LEU A 65 -8.21 -6.89 6.84
N VAL A 66 -8.06 -7.99 6.08
CA VAL A 66 -9.12 -8.50 5.19
C VAL A 66 -10.43 -8.78 5.92
N GLY A 67 -10.39 -9.15 7.20
CA GLY A 67 -11.59 -9.30 8.01
C GLY A 67 -12.44 -8.02 8.07
N PHE A 68 -11.78 -6.87 8.14
CA PHE A 68 -12.43 -5.56 8.09
C PHE A 68 -13.00 -5.28 6.70
N TYR A 69 -12.22 -5.52 5.64
CA TYR A 69 -12.70 -5.30 4.26
C TYR A 69 -13.97 -6.10 3.95
N LYS A 70 -14.02 -7.37 4.39
CA LYS A 70 -15.21 -8.21 4.26
C LYS A 70 -16.40 -7.67 5.04
N ARG A 71 -16.18 -7.23 6.28
CA ARG A 71 -17.25 -6.69 7.15
C ARG A 71 -17.85 -5.40 6.59
N GLU A 72 -17.00 -4.51 6.09
CA GLU A 72 -17.41 -3.23 5.51
C GLU A 72 -17.81 -3.34 4.03
N SER A 73 -17.81 -4.55 3.46
CA SER A 73 -18.16 -4.81 2.06
C SER A 73 -17.31 -4.02 1.04
N VAL A 74 -16.04 -3.76 1.36
CA VAL A 74 -15.06 -3.13 0.47
C VAL A 74 -14.66 -4.13 -0.63
N ASN A 75 -14.63 -3.70 -1.89
CA ASN A 75 -14.15 -4.55 -2.98
C ASN A 75 -12.61 -4.56 -3.02
N TYR A 76 -11.98 -5.74 -3.10
CA TYR A 76 -10.52 -5.85 -3.06
C TYR A 76 -9.98 -6.99 -3.93
N ALA A 77 -8.77 -6.81 -4.46
CA ALA A 77 -8.06 -7.83 -5.22
C ALA A 77 -7.61 -9.01 -4.34
N LYS A 78 -7.71 -10.23 -4.87
CA LYS A 78 -7.51 -11.47 -4.10
C LYS A 78 -6.20 -12.22 -4.40
N HIS A 79 -5.29 -11.64 -5.18
CA HIS A 79 -4.08 -12.32 -5.66
C HIS A 79 -3.10 -12.78 -4.56
N VAL A 80 -3.24 -12.24 -3.35
CA VAL A 80 -2.33 -12.44 -2.23
C VAL A 80 -2.86 -13.50 -1.24
N PHE A 81 -4.10 -13.96 -1.41
CA PHE A 81 -4.82 -14.83 -0.47
C PHE A 81 -5.13 -16.21 -1.07
#